data_AF-A0A7R9ELV6-F1
#
_entry.id   AF-A0A7R9ELV6-F1
#
_cell.length_a   1.000
_cell.length_b   1.000
_cell.length_c   1.000
_cell.angle_alpha   90.00
_cell.angle_beta   90.00
_cell.angle_gamma   90.00
#
_symmetry.space_group_name_H-M   'P 1'
#
loop_
_entity.id
_entity.type
_entity.pdbx_description
1 polymer ?
#
loop_
_entity_poly.entity_id
_entity_poly.type
_entity_poly.pdbx_seq_one_letter_code
_entity_poly.pdbx_strand_id
1 'polypeptide(L)'
;MAPNLSRAHMSRREHVQLLSKPNWRWIAAPKSPIDLGKVAETAIRGRVPKRVLLLAGYIPKKHKYALLSKKPVEGVSEFGVSKSALNAVPSQRIQELSTARFPPQPKPLPQSKVIKTEEEWERHMNWAKKRSEPKRVPPPPELPLQKTKTIDQLDEYMTELATPLPRRLRREVDPARYFRVRKHALEYEATDRLKELSQARPLHLPEAPPKTDKRGPTPRTDVLAKHIQREKEGREDAMKEDAFSVSPLALKHKPSARTKELATPLKRRQNKKIIL
;
A
#
# COMPACT_ATOMS: atom_id res chain seq x y z
N MET A 1 13.96 -17.69 -46.37
CA MET A 1 15.28 -17.22 -45.92
C MET A 1 15.21 -15.71 -45.76
N ALA A 2 15.15 -15.22 -44.52
CA ALA A 2 15.15 -13.79 -44.23
C ALA A 2 16.60 -13.40 -43.84
N PRO A 3 17.17 -12.31 -44.40
CA PRO A 3 18.52 -11.91 -44.08
C PRO A 3 18.60 -11.40 -42.64
N ASN A 4 19.45 -12.04 -41.84
CA ASN A 4 19.89 -11.56 -40.54
C ASN A 4 20.72 -10.29 -40.74
N LEU A 5 20.04 -9.14 -40.81
CA LEU A 5 20.65 -7.83 -40.78
C LEU A 5 21.25 -7.58 -39.40
N SER A 6 22.54 -7.91 -39.29
CA SER A 6 23.58 -7.06 -38.70
C SER A 6 23.10 -6.03 -37.66
N ARG A 7 23.07 -6.43 -36.38
CA ARG A 7 23.19 -5.51 -35.23
C ARG A 7 24.63 -5.01 -35.02
N ALA A 8 25.44 -5.02 -36.08
CA ALA A 8 26.79 -4.51 -36.06
C ALA A 8 26.74 -3.01 -36.38
N HIS A 9 27.16 -2.20 -35.41
CA HIS A 9 27.44 -0.76 -35.49
C HIS A 9 26.26 0.21 -35.39
N MET A 10 25.46 0.11 -34.32
CA MET A 10 24.85 1.35 -33.81
C MET A 10 25.94 2.22 -33.19
N SER A 11 26.01 3.49 -33.59
CA SER A 11 26.98 4.42 -33.00
C SER A 11 26.66 4.64 -31.52
N ARG A 12 27.67 4.94 -30.71
CA ARG A 12 27.50 5.24 -29.27
C ARG A 12 26.43 6.31 -29.02
N ARG A 13 26.30 7.28 -29.94
CA ARG A 13 25.32 8.36 -29.88
C ARG A 13 23.89 7.85 -30.07
N GLU A 14 23.67 6.93 -31.01
CA GLU A 14 22.36 6.31 -31.25
C GLU A 14 21.95 5.42 -30.09
N HIS A 15 22.91 4.70 -29.49
CA HIS A 15 22.66 3.89 -28.29
C HIS A 15 22.22 4.77 -27.11
N VAL A 16 22.90 5.89 -26.87
CA VAL A 16 22.52 6.86 -25.81
C VAL A 16 21.17 7.53 -26.11
N GLN A 17 20.88 7.82 -27.38
CA GLN A 17 19.56 8.34 -27.79
C GLN A 17 18.44 7.31 -27.60
N LEU A 18 18.73 6.02 -27.75
CA LEU A 18 17.78 4.95 -27.47
C LEU A 18 17.48 4.91 -25.97
N LEU A 19 18.52 4.83 -25.13
CA LEU A 19 18.39 4.75 -23.67
C LEU A 19 17.78 5.99 -23.02
N SER A 20 17.95 7.18 -23.62
CA SER A 20 17.37 8.44 -23.11
C SER A 20 15.88 8.60 -23.42
N LYS A 21 15.28 7.76 -24.28
CA LYS A 21 13.84 7.76 -24.50
C LYS A 21 13.15 7.06 -23.32
N PRO A 22 12.18 7.68 -22.65
CA PRO A 22 11.51 7.07 -21.51
C PRO A 22 10.72 5.83 -21.96
N ASN A 23 10.90 4.75 -21.20
CA ASN A 23 10.54 3.36 -21.52
C ASN A 23 9.07 3.13 -21.98
N TRP A 24 8.16 4.05 -21.66
CA TRP A 24 6.75 3.99 -22.08
C TRP A 24 6.52 4.24 -23.58
N ARG A 25 7.53 4.74 -24.32
CA ARG A 25 7.47 4.88 -25.79
C ARG A 25 8.03 3.69 -26.57
N TRP A 26 8.55 2.67 -25.89
CA TRP A 26 9.06 1.44 -26.53
C TRP A 26 7.99 0.37 -26.73
N ILE A 27 6.84 0.51 -26.08
CA ILE A 27 5.70 -0.37 -26.32
C ILE A 27 5.05 0.11 -27.61
N ALA A 28 5.27 -0.64 -28.70
CA ALA A 28 4.52 -0.44 -29.94
C ALA A 28 3.03 -0.36 -29.59
N ALA A 29 2.35 0.71 -30.04
CA ALA A 29 0.92 0.83 -29.86
C ALA A 29 0.25 -0.47 -30.36
N PRO A 30 -0.66 -1.08 -29.59
CA PRO A 30 -1.37 -2.26 -30.07
C PRO A 30 -2.03 -1.90 -31.42
N LYS A 31 -1.72 -2.67 -32.46
CA LYS A 31 -2.19 -2.42 -33.83
C LYS A 31 -3.70 -2.59 -33.99
N SER A 32 -4.38 -3.15 -32.99
CA SER A 32 -5.83 -3.25 -32.95
C SER A 32 -6.39 -2.26 -31.92
N PRO A 33 -7.46 -1.51 -32.26
CA PRO A 33 -8.25 -0.85 -31.24
C PRO A 33 -8.69 -1.92 -30.25
N ILE A 34 -8.45 -1.67 -28.97
CA ILE A 34 -8.96 -2.54 -27.91
C ILE A 34 -10.48 -2.46 -28.05
N ASP A 35 -11.12 -3.57 -28.40
CA ASP A 35 -12.58 -3.71 -28.42
C ASP A 35 -13.10 -3.51 -26.98
N LEU A 36 -13.36 -2.25 -26.62
CA LEU A 36 -13.88 -1.86 -25.31
C LEU A 36 -15.26 -2.49 -25.02
N GLY A 37 -15.94 -3.01 -26.04
CA GLY A 37 -17.24 -3.68 -25.93
C GLY A 37 -17.20 -5.09 -25.34
N LYS A 38 -16.03 -5.73 -25.17
CA LYS A 38 -15.92 -7.09 -24.60
C LYS A 38 -15.34 -7.12 -23.18
N VAL A 39 -15.12 -5.97 -22.56
CA VAL A 39 -14.70 -5.92 -21.15
C VAL A 39 -15.93 -6.19 -20.29
N ALA A 40 -15.92 -7.29 -19.54
CA ALA A 40 -17.00 -7.66 -18.64
C ALA A 40 -17.39 -6.46 -17.75
N GLU A 41 -18.69 -6.16 -17.61
CA GLU A 41 -19.18 -5.01 -16.82
C GLU A 41 -18.63 -4.98 -15.39
N THR A 42 -18.29 -6.15 -14.83
CA THR A 42 -17.66 -6.31 -13.51
C THR A 42 -16.25 -5.69 -13.43
N ALA A 43 -15.49 -5.67 -14.53
CA ALA A 43 -14.19 -5.01 -14.60
C ALA A 43 -14.32 -3.48 -14.72
N ILE A 44 -15.42 -2.99 -15.33
CA ILE A 44 -15.72 -1.56 -15.43
C ILE A 44 -16.26 -1.01 -14.09
N ARG A 45 -17.02 -1.83 -13.34
CA ARG A 45 -17.52 -1.49 -12.00
C ARG A 45 -16.50 -1.76 -10.88
N GLY A 46 -15.35 -2.35 -11.21
CA GLY A 46 -14.25 -2.57 -10.29
C GLY A 46 -13.77 -1.25 -9.70
N ARG A 47 -13.74 -1.14 -8.37
CA ARG A 47 -13.26 0.05 -7.67
C ARG A 47 -11.80 0.29 -8.06
N VAL A 48 -11.54 1.33 -8.87
CA VAL A 48 -10.20 1.64 -9.35
C VAL A 48 -9.26 1.75 -8.15
N PRO A 49 -8.16 0.98 -8.10
CA PRO A 49 -7.26 1.00 -6.96
C PRO A 49 -6.67 2.41 -6.79
N LYS A 50 -6.56 2.88 -5.53
CA LYS A 50 -6.09 4.24 -5.18
C LYS A 50 -4.82 4.66 -5.92
N ARG A 51 -3.91 3.71 -6.17
CA ARG A 51 -2.64 3.95 -6.85
C ARG A 51 -2.81 4.39 -8.30
N VAL A 52 -3.79 3.82 -9.01
CA VAL A 52 -4.11 4.18 -10.40
C VAL A 52 -4.78 5.54 -10.45
N LEU A 53 -5.68 5.85 -9.49
CA LEU A 53 -6.27 7.20 -9.37
C LEU A 53 -5.20 8.27 -9.09
N LEU A 54 -4.22 7.98 -8.25
CA LEU A 54 -3.10 8.88 -7.97
C LEU A 54 -2.20 9.10 -9.19
N LEU A 55 -1.91 8.04 -9.95
CA LEU A 55 -1.13 8.14 -11.19
C LEU A 55 -1.88 8.91 -12.28
N ALA A 56 -3.21 8.81 -12.33
CA ALA A 56 -4.06 9.58 -13.25
C ALA A 56 -4.28 11.04 -12.81
N GLY A 57 -3.63 11.51 -11.73
CA GLY A 57 -3.82 12.86 -11.20
C GLY A 57 -5.21 13.10 -10.57
N TYR A 58 -6.01 12.04 -10.39
CA TYR A 58 -7.32 12.13 -9.76
C TYR A 58 -7.17 12.27 -8.25
N ILE A 59 -7.13 13.52 -7.79
CA ILE A 59 -7.25 13.85 -6.37
C ILE A 59 -8.76 13.83 -6.04
N PRO A 60 -9.26 12.85 -5.27
CA PRO A 60 -10.66 12.85 -4.89
C PRO A 60 -10.93 14.14 -4.11
N LYS A 61 -11.79 15.01 -4.66
CA LYS A 61 -12.28 16.23 -4.00
C LYS A 61 -13.16 15.85 -2.81
N LYS A 62 -12.56 15.31 -1.75
CA LYS A 62 -13.18 15.32 -0.42
C LYS A 62 -12.96 16.73 0.12
N HIS A 63 -13.89 17.61 -0.22
CA HIS A 63 -14.11 18.85 0.53
C HIS A 63 -14.40 18.49 2.00
N LYS A 64 -13.33 18.38 2.80
CA LYS A 64 -13.39 18.50 4.26
C LYS A 64 -12.39 19.53 4.78
N TYR A 65 -11.47 19.99 3.94
CA TYR A 65 -10.62 21.14 4.19
C TYR A 65 -10.82 22.12 3.04
N ALA A 66 -12.05 22.63 2.90
CA ALA A 66 -12.21 23.91 2.26
C ALA A 66 -11.40 24.89 3.10
N LEU A 67 -10.44 25.54 2.44
CA LEU A 67 -9.60 26.58 3.01
C LEU A 67 -10.48 27.52 3.83
N LEU A 68 -10.06 27.72 5.08
CA LEU A 68 -10.52 28.74 6.01
C LEU A 68 -11.04 29.97 5.26
N SER A 69 -12.36 30.14 5.25
CA SER A 69 -12.96 31.42 4.93
C SER A 69 -12.39 32.43 5.93
N LYS A 70 -11.63 33.41 5.45
CA LYS A 70 -10.95 34.47 6.22
C LYS A 70 -11.92 35.47 6.89
N LYS A 71 -13.12 35.04 7.25
CA LYS A 71 -13.98 35.85 8.12
C LYS A 71 -13.75 35.36 9.55
N PRO A 72 -13.19 36.19 10.45
CA PRO A 72 -13.09 35.81 11.86
C PRO A 72 -14.51 35.53 12.34
N VAL A 73 -14.76 34.29 12.76
CA VAL A 73 -16.04 33.94 13.39
C VAL A 73 -15.95 34.48 14.80
N GLU A 74 -16.72 35.53 15.07
CA GLU A 74 -16.84 36.10 16.42
C GLU A 74 -17.28 34.99 17.39
N GLY A 75 -16.48 34.77 18.45
CA GLY A 75 -16.77 33.77 19.49
C GLY A 75 -15.97 32.47 19.46
N VAL A 76 -14.96 32.36 18.58
CA VAL A 76 -13.99 31.25 18.62
C VAL A 76 -12.90 31.58 19.65
N SER A 77 -12.59 30.65 20.55
CA SER A 77 -11.51 30.83 21.54
C SER A 77 -10.15 30.98 20.83
N GLU A 78 -9.13 31.50 21.53
CA GLU A 78 -7.76 31.68 20.99
C GLU A 78 -7.18 30.41 20.32
N PHE A 79 -7.73 29.23 20.64
CA PHE A 79 -7.35 27.94 20.09
C PHE A 79 -8.14 27.50 18.84
N GLY A 80 -9.02 28.33 18.29
CA GLY A 80 -9.79 27.97 17.10
C GLY A 80 -10.97 27.02 17.37
N VAL A 81 -11.34 26.80 18.64
CA VAL A 81 -12.38 25.83 19.05
C VAL A 81 -13.63 26.59 19.51
N SER A 82 -14.79 26.26 18.95
CA SER A 82 -16.08 26.84 19.38
C SER A 82 -16.38 26.47 20.84
N LYS A 83 -16.94 27.39 21.63
CA LYS A 83 -17.34 27.14 23.04
C LYS A 83 -18.23 25.90 23.21
N SER A 84 -19.11 25.62 22.24
CA SER A 84 -19.95 24.42 22.23
C SER A 84 -19.18 23.11 22.08
N ALA A 85 -18.01 23.13 21.45
CA ALA A 85 -17.15 21.96 21.31
C ALA A 85 -16.32 21.70 22.58
N LEU A 86 -16.02 22.76 23.37
CA LEU A 86 -15.39 22.62 24.69
C LEU A 86 -16.36 22.02 25.71
N ASN A 87 -17.66 22.34 25.61
CA ASN A 87 -18.70 21.81 26.50
C ASN A 87 -19.37 20.53 25.98
N ALA A 88 -18.91 19.96 24.86
CA ALA A 88 -19.49 18.76 24.31
C ALA A 88 -19.14 17.55 25.18
N VAL A 89 -20.16 16.82 25.65
CA VAL A 89 -19.97 15.56 26.38
C VAL A 89 -19.20 14.59 25.47
N PRO A 90 -18.00 14.12 25.87
CA PRO A 90 -17.24 13.21 25.04
C PRO A 90 -17.99 11.90 24.86
N SER A 91 -18.03 11.38 23.64
CA SER A 91 -18.60 10.05 23.38
C SER A 91 -17.91 8.98 24.24
N GLN A 92 -18.61 7.90 24.61
CA GLN A 92 -18.06 6.78 25.38
C GLN A 92 -16.71 6.30 24.84
N ARG A 93 -16.54 6.25 23.52
CA ARG A 93 -15.27 5.87 22.88
C ARG A 93 -14.12 6.85 23.17
N ILE A 94 -14.39 8.14 23.24
CA ILE A 94 -13.38 9.15 23.61
C ILE A 94 -13.05 9.01 25.10
N GLN A 95 -14.05 8.74 25.94
CA GLN A 95 -13.83 8.44 27.36
C GLN A 95 -12.94 7.19 27.53
N GLU A 96 -13.22 6.11 26.81
CA GLU A 96 -12.42 4.86 26.79
C GLU A 96 -10.99 5.03 26.25
N LEU A 97 -10.77 6.00 25.36
CA LEU A 97 -9.44 6.33 24.85
C LEU A 97 -8.69 7.27 25.79
N SER A 98 -9.42 8.11 26.53
CA SER A 98 -8.86 9.06 27.50
C SER A 98 -8.53 8.40 28.84
N THR A 99 -9.24 7.34 29.22
CA THR A 99 -8.82 6.49 30.33
C THR A 99 -7.53 5.81 29.90
N ALA A 100 -6.42 6.23 30.52
CA ALA A 100 -5.12 5.62 30.31
C ALA A 100 -5.32 4.11 30.44
N ARG A 101 -5.06 3.37 29.36
CA ARG A 101 -4.97 1.90 29.42
C ARG A 101 -3.77 1.64 30.31
N PHE A 102 -4.01 1.52 31.62
CA PHE A 102 -3.02 0.97 32.52
C PHE A 102 -2.57 -0.34 31.86
N PRO A 103 -1.25 -0.53 31.66
CA PRO A 103 -0.77 -1.80 31.13
C PRO A 103 -1.44 -2.89 31.97
N PRO A 104 -1.98 -3.96 31.35
CA PRO A 104 -2.60 -5.03 32.10
C PRO A 104 -1.65 -5.39 33.23
N GLN A 105 -2.14 -5.30 34.47
CA GLN A 105 -1.33 -5.56 35.65
C GLN A 105 -0.56 -6.86 35.38
N PRO A 106 0.77 -6.90 35.57
CA PRO A 106 1.53 -8.09 35.30
C PRO A 106 0.85 -9.23 36.04
N LYS A 107 0.41 -10.26 35.31
CA LYS A 107 -0.23 -11.43 35.92
C LYS A 107 0.68 -11.86 37.07
N PRO A 108 0.13 -12.12 38.28
CA PRO A 108 0.97 -12.56 39.39
C PRO A 108 1.82 -13.73 38.88
N LEU A 109 3.13 -13.61 39.05
CA LEU A 109 4.06 -14.65 38.61
C LEU A 109 3.54 -15.96 39.21
N PRO A 110 3.46 -17.05 38.41
CA PRO A 110 3.04 -18.33 38.96
C PRO A 110 3.95 -18.61 40.14
N GLN A 111 3.36 -18.77 41.33
CA GLN A 111 4.10 -19.12 42.53
C GLN A 111 4.89 -20.39 42.17
N SER A 112 6.21 -20.27 42.11
CA SER A 112 7.09 -21.38 41.75
C SER A 112 6.75 -22.51 42.70
N LYS A 113 6.37 -23.67 42.15
CA LYS A 113 6.14 -24.86 42.96
C LYS A 113 7.42 -25.12 43.76
N VAL A 114 7.37 -24.86 45.06
CA VAL A 114 8.45 -25.19 45.97
C VAL A 114 8.63 -26.71 45.84
N ILE A 115 9.82 -27.13 45.45
CA ILE A 115 10.20 -28.55 45.38
C ILE A 115 10.13 -29.06 46.81
N LYS A 116 9.20 -29.98 47.10
CA LYS A 116 8.97 -30.45 48.49
C LYS A 116 9.60 -31.81 48.76
N THR A 117 9.83 -32.61 47.72
CA THR A 117 10.35 -33.97 47.84
C THR A 117 11.75 -34.10 47.24
N GLU A 118 12.53 -35.02 47.77
CA GLU A 118 13.92 -35.26 47.34
C GLU A 118 13.98 -35.81 45.91
N GLU A 119 13.00 -36.63 45.51
CA GLU A 119 12.87 -37.09 44.12
C GLU A 119 12.63 -35.94 43.12
N GLU A 120 11.82 -34.94 43.51
CA GLU A 120 11.61 -33.76 42.67
C GLU A 120 12.89 -32.92 42.58
N TRP A 121 13.70 -32.90 43.64
CA TRP A 121 15.01 -32.24 43.64
C TRP A 121 16.00 -32.94 42.72
N GLU A 122 16.07 -34.27 42.74
CA GLU A 122 16.91 -35.03 41.81
C GLU A 122 16.49 -34.82 40.35
N ARG A 123 15.17 -34.84 40.08
CA ARG A 123 14.64 -34.50 38.74
C ARG A 123 15.01 -33.09 38.32
N HIS A 124 14.93 -32.13 39.25
CA HIS A 124 15.33 -30.75 39.00
C HIS A 124 16.83 -30.64 38.71
N MET A 125 17.68 -31.32 39.47
CA MET A 125 19.14 -31.34 39.25
C MET A 125 19.50 -31.99 37.92
N ASN A 126 18.83 -33.08 37.53
CA ASN A 126 19.01 -33.71 36.22
C ASN A 126 18.54 -32.80 35.07
N TRP A 127 17.41 -32.11 35.26
CA TRP A 127 16.94 -31.11 34.30
C TRP A 127 17.91 -29.93 34.16
N ALA A 128 18.45 -29.44 35.28
CA ALA A 128 19.42 -28.35 35.30
C ALA A 128 20.72 -28.75 34.58
N LYS A 129 21.26 -29.96 34.86
CA LYS A 129 22.42 -30.53 34.16
C LYS A 129 22.19 -30.58 32.65
N LYS A 130 21.05 -31.14 32.21
CA LYS A 130 20.66 -31.23 30.80
C LYS A 130 20.53 -29.85 30.12
N ARG A 131 20.11 -28.81 30.86
CA ARG A 131 20.01 -27.44 30.35
C ARG A 131 21.32 -26.66 30.36
N SER A 132 22.22 -26.97 31.29
CA SER A 132 23.56 -26.37 31.36
C SER A 132 24.49 -26.89 30.27
N GLU A 133 24.19 -28.08 29.72
CA GLU A 133 24.88 -28.56 28.54
C GLU A 133 24.69 -27.58 27.37
N PRO A 134 25.77 -27.20 26.66
CA PRO A 134 25.64 -26.34 25.49
C PRO A 134 24.71 -27.00 24.48
N LYS A 135 23.79 -26.22 23.91
CA LYS A 135 22.89 -26.72 22.85
C LYS A 135 23.77 -27.33 21.76
N ARG A 136 23.61 -28.64 21.51
CA ARG A 136 24.26 -29.31 20.39
C ARG A 136 23.75 -28.67 19.11
N VAL A 137 24.56 -27.81 18.50
CA VAL A 137 24.32 -27.33 17.15
C VAL A 137 24.66 -28.53 16.26
N PRO A 138 23.69 -29.13 15.53
CA PRO A 138 24.04 -30.17 14.59
C PRO A 138 25.05 -29.58 13.60
N PRO A 139 26.02 -30.37 13.10
CA PRO A 139 26.88 -29.89 12.04
C PRO A 139 25.98 -29.39 10.90
N PRO A 140 26.36 -28.29 10.23
CA PRO A 140 25.61 -27.84 9.06
C PRO A 140 25.47 -29.00 8.08
N PRO A 141 24.32 -29.17 7.42
CA PRO A 141 24.18 -30.21 6.41
C PRO A 141 25.30 -30.03 5.37
N GLU A 142 25.89 -31.14 4.94
CA GLU A 142 26.88 -31.11 3.86
C GLU A 142 26.22 -30.46 2.63
N LEU A 143 26.65 -29.24 2.30
CA LEU A 143 26.18 -28.59 1.09
C LEU A 143 26.69 -29.43 -0.09
N PRO A 144 25.84 -29.71 -1.09
CA PRO A 144 26.31 -30.40 -2.28
C PRO A 144 27.46 -29.60 -2.88
N LEU A 145 28.64 -30.22 -3.03
CA LEU A 145 29.77 -29.62 -3.72
C LEU A 145 29.31 -29.22 -5.12
N GLN A 146 29.28 -27.91 -5.39
CA GLN A 146 28.96 -27.42 -6.72
C GLN A 146 30.08 -27.85 -7.66
N LYS A 147 29.81 -28.83 -8.51
CA LYS A 147 30.74 -29.22 -9.56
C LYS A 147 30.95 -28.00 -10.47
N THR A 148 32.19 -27.57 -10.64
CA THR A 148 32.53 -26.57 -11.65
C THR A 148 32.17 -27.15 -13.02
N LYS A 149 31.32 -26.44 -13.77
CA LYS A 149 30.96 -26.84 -15.13
C LYS A 149 32.19 -26.69 -16.03
N THR A 150 32.37 -27.61 -16.98
CA THR A 150 33.39 -27.45 -18.03
C THR A 150 32.99 -26.30 -18.96
N ILE A 151 33.94 -25.79 -19.76
CA ILE A 151 33.67 -24.70 -20.71
C ILE A 151 32.57 -25.12 -21.70
N ASP A 152 32.61 -26.36 -22.21
CA ASP A 152 31.59 -26.89 -23.12
C ASP A 152 30.19 -26.92 -22.49
N GLN A 153 30.09 -27.30 -21.21
CA GLN A 153 28.82 -27.28 -20.46
C GLN A 153 28.31 -25.86 -20.21
N LEU A 154 29.21 -24.88 -20.08
CA LEU A 154 28.84 -23.47 -19.97
C LEU A 154 28.33 -22.94 -21.30
N ASP A 155 28.96 -23.33 -22.42
CA ASP A 155 28.52 -22.95 -23.76
C ASP A 155 27.14 -23.55 -24.08
N GLU A 156 26.93 -24.85 -23.83
CA GLU A 156 25.62 -25.49 -23.94
C GLU A 156 24.58 -24.76 -23.09
N TYR A 157 24.90 -24.49 -21.82
CA TYR A 157 24.00 -23.75 -20.93
C TYR A 157 23.72 -22.31 -21.40
N MET A 158 24.72 -21.62 -21.96
CA MET A 158 24.54 -20.30 -22.55
C MET A 158 23.64 -20.36 -23.79
N THR A 159 23.77 -21.40 -24.63
CA THR A 159 22.86 -21.61 -25.76
C THR A 159 21.44 -21.85 -25.29
N GLU A 160 21.23 -22.69 -24.27
CA GLU A 160 19.91 -22.92 -23.66
C GLU A 160 19.29 -21.63 -23.12
N LEU A 161 20.05 -20.84 -22.37
CA LEU A 161 19.58 -19.55 -21.83
C LEU A 161 19.30 -18.51 -22.93
N ALA A 162 20.07 -18.55 -24.02
CA ALA A 162 19.88 -17.69 -25.18
C ALA A 162 18.67 -18.11 -26.02
N THR A 163 18.28 -19.38 -25.98
CA THR A 163 17.02 -19.80 -26.62
C THR A 163 15.86 -19.09 -25.91
N PRO A 164 15.05 -18.29 -26.64
CA PRO A 164 13.90 -17.65 -26.02
C PRO A 164 12.99 -18.76 -25.53
N LEU A 165 12.68 -18.76 -24.23
CA LEU A 165 11.69 -19.70 -23.71
C LEU A 165 10.45 -19.57 -24.60
N PRO A 166 9.97 -20.67 -25.22
CA PRO A 166 8.74 -20.61 -25.97
C PRO A 166 7.72 -20.02 -25.01
N ARG A 167 7.10 -18.90 -25.40
CA ARG A 167 6.04 -18.25 -24.61
C ARG A 167 5.14 -19.39 -24.19
N ARG A 168 5.17 -19.75 -22.90
CA ARG A 168 4.47 -20.93 -22.38
C ARG A 168 3.11 -20.88 -23.04
N LEU A 169 2.83 -21.82 -23.95
CA LEU A 169 1.49 -21.98 -24.50
C LEU A 169 0.65 -21.97 -23.24
N ARG A 170 -0.17 -20.92 -23.09
CA ARG A 170 -1.03 -20.81 -21.92
C ARG A 170 -1.73 -22.15 -21.89
N ARG A 171 -1.43 -22.99 -20.88
CA ARG A 171 -2.09 -24.29 -20.77
C ARG A 171 -3.55 -23.98 -20.98
N GLU A 172 -4.13 -24.53 -22.03
CA GLU A 172 -5.53 -24.28 -22.35
C GLU A 172 -6.29 -24.66 -21.08
N VAL A 173 -6.76 -23.64 -20.37
CA VAL A 173 -7.47 -23.90 -19.13
C VAL A 173 -8.85 -24.27 -19.59
N ASP A 174 -9.17 -25.56 -19.52
CA ASP A 174 -10.52 -26.03 -19.78
C ASP A 174 -11.50 -25.13 -19.01
N PRO A 175 -12.38 -24.39 -19.71
CA PRO A 175 -13.33 -23.50 -19.04
C PRO A 175 -14.24 -24.29 -18.08
N ALA A 176 -14.50 -25.57 -18.40
CA ALA A 176 -15.21 -26.50 -17.55
C ALA A 176 -14.50 -26.78 -16.21
N ARG A 177 -13.18 -26.61 -16.11
CA ARG A 177 -12.42 -26.82 -14.87
C ARG A 177 -12.82 -25.86 -13.76
N TYR A 178 -13.32 -24.67 -14.10
CA TYR A 178 -13.80 -23.70 -13.13
C TYR A 178 -15.18 -24.06 -12.55
N PHE A 179 -15.99 -24.80 -13.31
CA PHE A 179 -17.33 -25.23 -12.90
C PHE A 179 -17.36 -26.63 -12.31
N ARG A 180 -16.32 -27.44 -12.55
CA ARG A 180 -16.21 -28.79 -12.00
C ARG A 180 -15.77 -28.74 -10.54
N VAL A 181 -16.70 -28.98 -9.63
CA VAL A 181 -16.40 -29.20 -8.21
C VAL A 181 -15.43 -30.39 -8.10
N ARG A 182 -14.40 -30.29 -7.25
CA ARG A 182 -13.45 -31.38 -7.04
C ARG A 182 -14.18 -32.57 -6.39
N LYS A 183 -13.89 -33.81 -6.79
CA LYS A 183 -14.55 -35.02 -6.25
C LYS A 183 -14.56 -35.08 -4.72
N HIS A 184 -13.40 -34.83 -4.10
CA HIS A 184 -13.28 -34.81 -2.63
C HIS A 184 -14.10 -33.71 -1.95
N ALA A 185 -14.48 -32.64 -2.66
CA ALA A 185 -15.35 -31.61 -2.10
C ALA A 185 -16.83 -32.06 -2.10
N LEU A 186 -17.22 -32.99 -2.97
CA LEU A 186 -18.53 -33.63 -2.96
C LEU A 186 -18.62 -34.72 -1.89
N GLU A 187 -17.51 -35.42 -1.65
CA GLU A 187 -17.37 -36.49 -0.63
C GLU A 187 -17.09 -35.93 0.78
N TYR A 188 -16.89 -34.62 0.93
CA TYR A 188 -16.50 -34.03 2.20
C TYR A 188 -17.65 -34.06 3.20
N GLU A 189 -17.48 -34.84 4.26
CA GLU A 189 -18.35 -34.77 5.43
C GLU A 189 -17.99 -33.55 6.29
N ALA A 190 -19.00 -32.74 6.61
CA ALA A 190 -18.81 -31.58 7.47
C ALA A 190 -18.32 -32.02 8.86
N THR A 191 -17.23 -31.41 9.34
CA THR A 191 -16.77 -31.62 10.73
C THR A 191 -17.85 -31.23 11.75
N ASP A 192 -17.84 -31.84 12.92
CA ASP A 192 -18.86 -31.61 13.95
C ASP A 192 -18.94 -30.14 14.39
N ARG A 193 -17.80 -29.45 14.42
CA ARG A 193 -17.74 -28.00 14.64
C ARG A 193 -18.49 -27.21 13.56
N LEU A 194 -18.39 -27.63 12.30
CA LEU A 194 -19.08 -26.98 11.19
C LEU A 194 -20.58 -27.23 11.28
N LYS A 195 -20.99 -28.44 11.69
CA LYS A 195 -22.39 -28.77 11.99
C LYS A 195 -22.91 -27.86 13.11
N GLU A 196 -22.16 -27.70 14.21
CA GLU A 196 -22.51 -26.80 15.33
C GLU A 196 -22.64 -25.34 14.87
N LEU A 197 -21.70 -24.84 14.06
CA LEU A 197 -21.75 -23.48 13.53
C LEU A 197 -22.89 -23.24 12.54
N SER A 198 -23.30 -24.29 11.81
CA SER A 198 -24.42 -24.22 10.87
C SER A 198 -25.78 -24.18 11.56
N GLN A 199 -25.87 -24.59 12.84
CA GLN A 199 -27.10 -24.46 13.61
C GLN A 199 -27.42 -22.97 13.78
N ALA A 200 -28.64 -22.59 13.40
CA ALA A 200 -29.11 -21.22 13.51
C ALA A 200 -29.05 -20.79 14.99
N ARG A 201 -28.13 -19.87 15.31
CA ARG A 201 -28.15 -19.24 16.63
C ARG A 201 -29.44 -18.43 16.75
N PRO A 202 -30.14 -18.49 17.89
CA PRO A 202 -31.30 -17.64 18.11
C PRO A 202 -30.84 -16.19 17.94
N LEU A 203 -31.38 -15.53 16.92
CA LEU A 203 -31.16 -14.12 16.69
C LEU A 203 -31.76 -13.39 17.88
N HIS A 204 -30.90 -12.93 18.79
CA HIS A 204 -31.29 -11.97 19.80
C HIS A 204 -31.51 -10.63 19.08
N LEU A 205 -32.67 -10.51 18.45
CA LEU A 205 -33.14 -9.25 17.90
C LEU A 205 -33.43 -8.37 19.12
N PRO A 206 -32.65 -7.29 19.36
CA PRO A 206 -33.07 -6.31 20.34
C PRO A 206 -34.45 -5.82 19.92
N GLU A 207 -35.38 -5.76 20.88
CA GLU A 207 -36.72 -5.22 20.64
C GLU A 207 -36.59 -3.92 19.85
N ALA A 208 -37.28 -3.85 18.71
CA ALA A 208 -37.17 -2.72 17.82
C ALA A 208 -37.49 -1.45 18.63
N PRO A 209 -36.60 -0.44 18.64
CA PRO A 209 -36.88 0.80 19.36
C PRO A 209 -38.20 1.37 18.84
N PRO A 210 -39.04 1.96 19.72
CA PRO A 210 -40.34 2.48 19.32
C PRO A 210 -40.18 3.39 18.10
N LYS A 211 -41.03 3.19 17.09
CA LYS A 211 -41.04 3.98 15.86
C LYS A 211 -41.09 5.46 16.22
N THR A 212 -39.98 6.17 16.04
CA THR A 212 -39.91 7.61 16.26
C THR A 212 -40.38 8.32 15.00
N ASP A 213 -41.69 8.29 14.76
CA ASP A 213 -42.34 8.77 13.53
C ASP A 213 -42.28 10.29 13.28
N LYS A 214 -41.45 11.06 14.00
CA LYS A 214 -41.48 12.54 13.92
C LYS A 214 -40.12 13.22 14.04
N ARG A 215 -39.04 12.65 13.52
CA ARG A 215 -37.82 13.45 13.31
C ARG A 215 -37.92 14.19 11.99
N GLY A 216 -38.37 15.44 12.06
CA GLY A 216 -38.26 16.39 10.95
C GLY A 216 -36.81 16.50 10.43
N PRO A 217 -36.61 17.07 9.23
CA PRO A 217 -35.27 17.23 8.67
C PRO A 217 -34.37 17.96 9.65
N THR A 218 -33.16 17.45 9.83
CA THR A 218 -32.14 18.15 10.61
C THR A 218 -31.81 19.50 9.95
N PRO A 219 -31.37 20.53 10.71
CA PRO A 219 -30.96 21.80 10.12
C PRO A 219 -29.83 21.65 9.07
N ARG A 220 -29.02 20.59 9.17
CA ARG A 220 -28.03 20.23 8.16
C ARG A 220 -28.65 19.79 6.83
N THR A 221 -29.73 19.02 6.87
CA THR A 221 -30.46 18.61 5.67
C THR A 221 -31.10 19.82 4.97
N ASP A 222 -31.57 20.82 5.73
CA ASP A 222 -32.10 22.05 5.14
C ASP A 222 -31.01 22.90 4.47
N VAL A 223 -29.82 22.97 5.07
CA VAL A 223 -28.66 23.66 4.47
C VAL A 223 -28.19 22.97 3.19
N LEU A 224 -28.21 21.63 3.16
CA LEU A 224 -27.83 20.86 1.97
C LEU A 224 -28.90 20.93 0.87
N ALA A 225 -30.18 21.11 1.23
CA ALA A 225 -31.27 21.26 0.28
C ALA A 225 -31.23 22.62 -0.44
N LYS A 226 -30.61 23.65 0.14
CA LYS A 226 -30.44 24.95 -0.53
C LYS A 226 -29.45 24.82 -1.69
N HIS A 227 -29.94 25.09 -2.91
CA HIS A 227 -29.13 25.19 -4.11
C HIS A 227 -28.02 26.24 -3.92
N ILE A 228 -26.76 25.84 -4.13
CA ILE A 228 -25.61 26.73 -4.09
C ILE A 228 -25.59 27.55 -5.39
N GLN A 229 -26.06 28.80 -5.35
CA GLN A 229 -25.83 29.78 -6.41
C GLN A 229 -24.33 30.09 -6.43
N ARG A 230 -23.62 29.59 -7.44
CA ARG A 230 -22.23 30.01 -7.70
C ARG A 230 -22.30 31.25 -8.57
N GLU A 231 -21.94 32.38 -7.99
CA GLU A 231 -21.66 33.60 -8.76
C GLU A 231 -20.63 33.24 -9.84
N LYS A 232 -20.98 33.49 -11.10
CA LYS A 232 -20.13 33.21 -12.27
C LYS A 232 -19.10 34.32 -12.52
N GLU A 233 -18.96 35.27 -11.61
CA GLU A 233 -18.05 36.39 -11.77
C GLU A 233 -16.60 35.92 -11.52
N GLY A 234 -15.77 36.01 -12.57
CA GLY A 234 -14.32 35.81 -12.48
C GLY A 234 -13.76 34.53 -13.13
N ARG A 235 -14.50 33.86 -14.02
CA ARG A 235 -13.98 32.68 -14.74
C ARG A 235 -13.35 32.96 -16.10
N GLU A 236 -13.21 34.22 -16.49
CA GLU A 236 -12.74 34.58 -17.85
C GLU A 236 -11.24 34.90 -17.95
N ASP A 237 -10.53 35.24 -16.86
CA ASP A 237 -9.11 35.69 -16.98
C ASP A 237 -8.09 34.74 -16.35
N ALA A 238 -8.19 33.44 -16.62
CA ALA A 238 -7.14 32.48 -16.24
C ALA A 238 -6.15 32.17 -17.38
N MET A 239 -6.15 32.95 -18.47
CA MET A 239 -5.02 32.99 -19.39
C MET A 239 -3.94 33.87 -18.78
N LYS A 240 -2.94 33.25 -18.15
CA LYS A 240 -1.73 33.96 -17.77
C LYS A 240 -1.06 34.50 -19.03
N GLU A 241 -0.69 35.77 -19.02
CA GLU A 241 0.00 36.45 -20.12
C GLU A 241 1.27 35.70 -20.56
N ASP A 242 1.93 35.01 -19.62
CA ASP A 242 3.04 34.09 -19.90
C ASP A 242 2.65 32.61 -19.70
N ALA A 243 2.56 31.87 -20.80
CA ALA A 243 2.27 30.43 -20.78
C ALA A 243 3.31 29.59 -20.01
N PHE A 244 4.52 30.12 -19.82
CA PHE A 244 5.62 29.47 -19.10
C PHE A 244 5.80 29.94 -17.64
N SER A 245 4.96 30.87 -17.19
CA SER A 245 4.96 31.38 -15.81
C SER A 245 4.36 30.35 -14.84
N VAL A 246 5.22 29.51 -14.26
CA VAL A 246 4.86 28.58 -13.19
C VAL A 246 4.67 29.39 -11.91
N SER A 247 3.51 29.26 -11.25
CA SER A 247 3.31 29.99 -9.97
C SER A 247 4.36 29.53 -8.95
N PRO A 248 4.92 30.41 -8.12
CA PRO A 248 5.92 30.04 -7.13
C PRO A 248 5.42 28.98 -6.13
N LEU A 249 4.09 28.87 -5.97
CA LEU A 249 3.42 27.85 -5.13
C LEU A 249 3.17 26.51 -5.85
N ALA A 250 3.38 26.43 -7.17
CA ALA A 250 3.12 25.22 -7.95
C ALA A 250 4.22 24.17 -7.77
N LEU A 251 5.44 24.59 -7.40
CA LEU A 251 6.48 23.68 -6.91
C LEU A 251 6.11 23.21 -5.49
N LYS A 252 5.31 22.15 -5.42
CA LYS A 252 4.89 21.51 -4.15
C LYS A 252 6.08 20.98 -3.33
N HIS A 253 7.23 20.77 -3.95
CA HIS A 253 8.38 20.15 -3.32
C HIS A 253 9.29 21.20 -2.67
N LYS A 254 9.30 21.24 -1.33
CA LYS A 254 10.32 21.96 -0.57
C LYS A 254 11.61 21.12 -0.58
N PRO A 255 12.71 21.57 -1.22
CA PRO A 255 13.94 20.79 -1.22
C PRO A 255 14.48 20.65 0.22
N SER A 256 15.02 19.47 0.54
CA SER A 256 15.69 19.22 1.82
C SER A 256 16.87 20.18 2.05
N ALA A 257 17.24 20.42 3.30
CA ALA A 257 18.39 21.27 3.65
C ALA A 257 19.68 20.84 2.92
N ARG A 258 19.95 19.53 2.90
CA ARG A 258 21.09 18.93 2.19
C ARG A 258 21.08 19.23 0.68
N THR A 259 19.92 19.19 0.05
CA THR A 259 19.79 19.51 -1.39
C THR A 259 20.09 20.98 -1.67
N LYS A 260 19.71 21.88 -0.75
CA LYS A 260 20.05 23.30 -0.84
C LYS A 260 21.55 23.51 -0.68
N GLU A 261 22.19 22.86 0.29
CA GLU A 261 23.63 22.92 0.51
C GLU A 261 24.42 22.45 -0.72
N LEU A 262 24.06 21.30 -1.28
CA LEU A 262 24.72 20.77 -2.49
C LEU A 262 24.51 21.65 -3.73
N ALA A 263 23.40 22.37 -3.79
CA ALA A 263 23.12 23.31 -4.87
C ALA A 263 23.85 24.65 -4.71
N THR A 264 24.37 24.97 -3.52
CA THR A 264 25.20 26.18 -3.37
C THR A 264 26.54 25.98 -4.10
N PRO A 265 26.92 26.90 -5.01
CA PRO A 265 28.16 26.76 -5.75
C PRO A 265 29.35 26.81 -4.80
N LEU A 266 30.27 25.85 -4.94
CA LEU A 266 31.51 25.85 -4.17
C LEU A 266 32.29 27.14 -4.45
N LYS A 267 32.55 27.93 -3.39
CA LYS A 267 33.45 29.09 -3.46
C LYS A 267 34.85 28.60 -3.81
N ARG A 268 35.25 28.74 -5.07
CA ARG A 268 36.64 28.49 -5.49
C ARG A 268 37.52 29.57 -4.86
N ARG A 269 38.59 29.15 -4.17
CA ARG A 269 39.65 30.07 -3.74
C ARG A 269 40.17 30.77 -5.00
N GLN A 270 40.03 32.09 -5.05
CA GLN A 270 40.71 32.88 -6.07
C GLN A 270 42.20 32.78 -5.76
N ASN A 271 42.93 32.02 -6.57
CA ASN A 271 44.38 32.03 -6.52
C ASN A 271 44.82 33.47 -6.80
N LYS A 272 45.38 34.15 -5.80
CA LYS A 272 45.99 35.46 -5.99
C LYS A 272 47.01 35.30 -7.11
N LYS A 273 46.79 35.98 -8.23
CA LYS A 273 47.79 36.10 -9.28
C LYS A 273 49.03 36.69 -8.63
N ILE A 274 50.10 35.90 -8.53
CA ILE A 274 51.42 36.41 -8.26
C ILE A 274 51.79 37.15 -9.54
N ILE A 275 51.74 38.48 -9.48
CA ILE A 275 52.25 39.35 -10.53
C ILE A 275 53.77 39.31 -10.33
N LEU A 276 54.47 38.67 -11.27
CA LEU A 276 55.93 38.77 -11.41
C LEU A 276 56.25 40.05 -12.19
#